data_AF-A0A975EEV9-F1
#
_entry.id   AF-A0A975EEV9-F1
#
_cell.length_a   1.000
_cell.length_b   1.000
_cell.length_c   1.000
_cell.angle_alpha   90.00
_cell.angle_beta   90.00
_cell.angle_gamma   90.00
#
_symmetry.space_group_name_H-M   'P 1'
#
loop_
_entity.id
_entity.type
_entity.pdbx_description
1 polymer ?
#
loop_
_entity_poly.entity_id
_entity_poly.type
_entity_poly.pdbx_seq_one_letter_code
_entity_poly.pdbx_strand_id
1 'polypeptide(L)'
;MRTKAFSSSGLWFMMAATTMSFSQKGYRTLNHRDVQYRWLMKQRNGVNEVSIYTNAAIGGRELIAELPRIVKLSLVGEAIDFGNANGWNPNEEGEPLRCRHSRKGFSLAD
;
A
#
# COMPACT_ATOMS: atom_id res chain seq x y z
N MET A 1 -6.21 -54.08 23.41
CA MET A 1 -7.30 -53.40 22.68
C MET A 1 -6.94 -51.92 22.55
N ARG A 2 -7.07 -51.39 21.33
CA ARG A 2 -6.57 -50.08 20.90
C ARG A 2 -7.79 -49.16 20.78
N THR A 3 -7.81 -48.04 21.50
CA THR A 3 -8.79 -46.98 21.28
C THR A 3 -8.08 -45.64 21.36
N LYS A 4 -8.01 -44.98 20.19
CA LYS A 4 -7.57 -43.59 20.03
C LYS A 4 -8.67 -42.66 20.54
N ALA A 5 -8.29 -41.56 21.17
CA ALA A 5 -9.09 -40.34 21.18
C ALA A 5 -8.14 -39.16 20.95
N PHE A 6 -8.21 -38.63 19.73
CA PHE A 6 -7.58 -37.40 19.27
C PHE A 6 -8.47 -36.25 19.78
N SER A 7 -7.94 -35.35 20.61
CA SER A 7 -8.65 -34.11 20.97
C SER A 7 -8.20 -33.01 20.00
N SER A 8 -9.16 -32.55 19.22
CA SER A 8 -9.04 -31.58 18.14
C SER A 8 -9.16 -30.16 18.67
N SER A 9 -8.62 -29.21 17.88
CA SER A 9 -9.25 -27.94 17.48
C SER A 9 -9.63 -26.94 18.59
N GLY A 10 -9.19 -25.69 18.59
CA GLY A 10 -8.43 -24.92 17.62
C GLY A 10 -8.30 -23.52 18.21
N LEU A 11 -7.10 -22.96 18.14
CA LEU A 11 -6.88 -21.56 18.43
C LEU A 11 -7.60 -20.75 17.35
N TRP A 12 -8.74 -20.17 17.70
CA TRP A 12 -9.33 -19.08 16.95
C TRP A 12 -8.41 -17.87 17.13
N PHE A 13 -7.45 -17.72 16.22
CA PHE A 13 -6.83 -16.43 15.97
C PHE A 13 -7.96 -15.48 15.53
N MET A 14 -8.44 -14.64 16.46
CA MET A 14 -9.21 -13.46 16.09
C MET A 14 -8.28 -12.59 15.23
N MET A 15 -8.45 -12.66 13.91
CA MET A 15 -8.04 -11.58 13.03
C MET A 15 -8.81 -10.35 13.48
N ALA A 16 -8.14 -9.45 14.19
CA ALA A 16 -8.63 -8.11 14.40
C ALA A 16 -8.73 -7.47 13.01
N ALA A 17 -9.95 -7.49 12.45
CA ALA A 17 -10.31 -6.60 11.35
C ALA A 17 -10.19 -5.18 11.91
N THR A 18 -9.02 -4.59 11.71
CA THR A 18 -8.79 -3.18 12.02
C THR A 18 -9.75 -2.41 11.15
N THR A 19 -10.78 -1.84 11.78
CA THR A 19 -11.63 -0.80 11.20
C THR A 19 -10.69 0.32 10.76
N MET A 20 -10.32 0.34 9.48
CA MET A 20 -9.49 1.40 8.91
C MET A 20 -10.27 2.71 9.03
N SER A 21 -9.94 3.50 10.05
CA SER A 21 -10.46 4.85 10.23
C SER A 21 -10.10 5.69 9.01
N PHE A 22 -11.11 6.07 8.22
CA PHE A 22 -11.01 6.68 6.89
C PHE A 22 -10.57 8.15 6.87
N SER A 23 -10.03 8.69 7.97
CA SER A 23 -9.40 10.02 7.92
C SER A 23 -8.32 10.14 8.98
N GLN A 24 -7.15 9.57 8.70
CA GLN A 24 -5.97 9.86 9.50
C GLN A 24 -5.38 11.20 9.04
N LYS A 25 -5.11 12.08 10.00
CA LYS A 25 -4.44 13.37 9.79
C LYS A 25 -3.18 13.17 8.93
N GLY A 26 -3.12 13.81 7.76
CA GLY A 26 -1.93 13.81 6.88
C GLY A 26 -2.16 13.24 5.48
N TYR A 27 -3.27 12.53 5.23
CA TYR A 27 -3.62 12.11 3.87
C TYR A 27 -3.95 13.33 2.99
N ARG A 28 -3.40 13.33 1.77
CA ARG A 28 -3.68 14.28 0.70
C ARG A 28 -4.37 13.54 -0.44
N THR A 29 -5.23 14.24 -1.18
CA THR A 29 -5.88 13.67 -2.36
C THR A 29 -5.14 14.08 -3.63
N LEU A 30 -5.22 13.23 -4.65
CA LEU A 30 -4.70 13.49 -5.99
C LEU A 30 -5.69 12.87 -6.98
N ASN A 31 -6.08 13.61 -8.00
CA ASN A 31 -6.74 13.02 -9.16
C ASN A 31 -5.67 12.73 -10.22
N HIS A 32 -5.64 11.50 -10.72
CA HIS A 32 -4.75 11.09 -11.80
C HIS A 32 -5.47 10.12 -12.72
N ARG A 33 -5.54 10.46 -14.03
CA ARG A 33 -6.26 9.69 -15.06
C ARG A 33 -7.69 9.31 -14.64
N ASP A 34 -8.44 10.30 -14.17
CA ASP A 34 -9.84 10.16 -13.72
C ASP A 34 -10.06 9.26 -12.50
N VAL A 35 -9.00 8.78 -11.86
CA VAL A 35 -9.05 8.04 -10.60
C VAL A 35 -8.63 8.94 -9.46
N GLN A 36 -9.44 8.98 -8.40
CA GLN A 36 -9.11 9.72 -7.18
C GLN A 36 -8.30 8.83 -6.24
N TYR A 37 -7.07 9.25 -5.96
CA TYR A 37 -6.16 8.64 -5.03
C TYR A 37 -6.06 9.46 -3.74
N ARG A 38 -5.71 8.77 -2.66
CA ARG A 38 -5.26 9.36 -1.41
C ARG A 38 -3.83 8.89 -1.13
N TRP A 39 -3.00 9.79 -0.66
CA TRP A 39 -1.60 9.51 -0.40
C TRP A 39 -1.11 10.17 0.88
N LEU A 40 -0.12 9.57 1.52
CA LEU A 40 0.47 10.03 2.76
C LEU A 40 1.99 9.92 2.67
N MET A 41 2.69 11.00 3.00
CA MET A 41 4.14 10.99 3.16
C MET A 41 4.49 10.48 4.56
N LYS A 42 5.39 9.50 4.62
CA LYS A 42 5.98 8.95 5.84
C LYS A 42 7.49 9.09 5.73
N GLN A 43 8.14 9.44 6.83
CA GLN A 43 9.60 9.37 6.89
C GLN A 43 9.98 8.07 7.59
N ARG A 44 10.75 7.21 6.92
CA ARG A 44 11.19 5.93 7.47
C ARG A 44 12.67 5.74 7.18
N ASN A 45 13.46 5.45 8.21
CA ASN A 45 14.89 5.14 8.10
C ASN A 45 15.70 6.19 7.29
N GLY A 46 15.33 7.47 7.37
CA GLY A 46 15.98 8.55 6.63
C GLY A 46 15.55 8.70 5.17
N VAL A 47 14.60 7.89 4.70
CA VAL A 47 14.00 7.95 3.36
C VAL A 47 12.56 8.48 3.47
N ASN A 48 12.12 9.21 2.44
CA ASN A 48 10.73 9.62 2.30
C ASN A 48 9.98 8.50 1.58
N GLU A 49 9.01 7.90 2.25
CA GLU A 49 8.09 6.93 1.64
C GLU A 49 6.74 7.63 1.41
N VAL A 50 6.13 7.40 0.25
CA VAL A 50 4.73 7.75 0.02
C VAL A 50 3.90 6.47 -0.04
N SER A 51 2.90 6.39 0.84
CA SER A 51 1.84 5.38 0.78
C SER A 51 0.70 5.92 -0.06
N ILE A 52 0.27 5.20 -1.08
CA ILE A 52 -0.77 5.58 -2.02
C ILE A 52 -1.87 4.51 -2.01
N TYR A 53 -3.12 4.97 -1.98
CA TYR A 53 -4.32 4.15 -2.04
C TYR A 53 -5.32 4.79 -3.00
N THR A 54 -6.20 3.98 -3.60
CA THR A 54 -7.40 4.51 -4.25
C THR A 54 -8.41 4.97 -3.19
N ASN A 55 -9.06 6.11 -3.44
CA ASN A 55 -10.07 6.65 -2.52
C ASN A 55 -11.39 5.87 -2.61
N ALA A 56 -11.71 5.32 -3.78
CA ALA A 56 -12.93 4.56 -4.04
C ALA A 56 -12.94 3.13 -3.50
N ALA A 57 -11.77 2.52 -3.27
CA ALA A 57 -11.64 1.12 -2.88
C ALA A 57 -11.64 0.97 -1.35
N ILE A 58 -12.52 0.10 -0.84
CA ILE A 58 -12.47 -0.37 0.55
C ILE A 58 -11.56 -1.59 0.56
N GLY A 59 -10.42 -1.52 1.27
CA GLY A 59 -9.43 -2.61 1.29
C GLY A 59 -8.41 -2.60 0.14
N GLY A 60 -8.44 -1.60 -0.74
CA GLY A 60 -7.54 -1.56 -1.90
C GLY A 60 -6.05 -1.70 -1.58
N ARG A 61 -5.33 -2.37 -2.49
CA ARG A 61 -3.89 -2.64 -2.40
C ARG A 61 -3.09 -1.36 -2.28
N GLU A 62 -2.19 -1.31 -1.30
CA GLU A 62 -1.29 -0.17 -1.10
C GLU A 62 -0.16 -0.15 -2.13
N LEU A 63 0.20 1.04 -2.61
CA LEU A 63 1.47 1.29 -3.30
C LEU A 63 2.38 2.11 -2.40
N ILE A 64 3.58 1.62 -2.15
CA ILE A 64 4.60 2.28 -1.33
C ILE A 64 5.74 2.68 -2.24
N ALA A 65 5.94 3.98 -2.42
CA ALA A 65 7.04 4.50 -3.23
C ALA A 65 8.07 5.23 -2.36
N GLU A 66 9.32 4.78 -2.40
CA GLU A 66 10.46 5.53 -1.84
C GLU A 66 10.83 6.68 -2.79
N LEU A 67 10.71 7.91 -2.29
CA LEU A 67 10.94 9.14 -3.04
C LEU A 67 12.16 9.91 -2.51
N PRO A 68 12.78 10.78 -3.34
CA PRO A 68 13.85 11.67 -2.88
C PRO A 68 13.38 12.65 -1.80
N ARG A 69 14.33 13.28 -1.11
CA ARG A 69 14.03 14.21 -0.01
C ARG A 69 13.13 15.38 -0.42
N ILE A 70 13.31 15.88 -1.64
CA ILE A 70 12.48 16.93 -2.23
C ILE A 70 11.45 16.24 -3.12
N VAL A 71 10.21 16.16 -2.65
CA VAL A 71 9.11 15.51 -3.37
C VAL A 71 8.30 16.54 -4.13
N LYS A 72 8.23 16.39 -5.46
CA LYS A 72 7.25 17.08 -6.31
C LYS A 72 5.99 16.23 -6.40
N LEU A 73 4.82 16.86 -6.51
CA LEU A 73 3.54 16.15 -6.68
C LEU A 73 3.54 15.25 -7.93
N SER A 74 4.25 15.66 -8.99
CA SER A 74 4.38 14.87 -10.23
C SER A 74 4.96 13.47 -9.97
N LEU A 75 5.89 13.33 -9.02
CA LEU A 75 6.50 12.04 -8.68
C LEU A 75 5.48 11.06 -8.10
N VAL A 76 4.43 11.55 -7.45
CA VAL A 76 3.34 10.68 -6.95
C VAL A 76 2.54 10.11 -8.12
N GLY A 77 2.25 10.93 -9.14
CA GLY A 77 1.61 10.47 -10.38
C GLY A 77 2.49 9.51 -11.18
N GLU A 78 3.79 9.79 -11.28
CA GLU A 78 4.75 8.88 -11.92
C GLU A 78 4.88 7.55 -11.19
N ALA A 79 4.84 7.55 -9.85
CA ALA A 79 4.82 6.33 -9.05
C ALA A 79 3.55 5.49 -9.31
N ILE A 80 2.38 6.14 -9.43
CA ILE A 80 1.12 5.50 -9.80
C ILE A 80 1.22 4.87 -11.20
N ASP A 81 1.73 5.61 -12.17
CA ASP A 81 1.90 5.11 -13.54
C ASP A 81 2.85 3.91 -13.58
N PHE A 82 3.95 3.96 -12.84
CA PHE A 82 4.87 2.85 -12.69
C PHE A 82 4.22 1.65 -12.01
N GLY A 83 3.48 1.86 -10.91
CA GLY A 83 2.78 0.80 -10.20
C GLY A 83 1.78 0.09 -11.11
N ASN A 84 0.91 0.85 -11.80
CA ASN A 84 -0.07 0.30 -12.72
C ASN A 84 0.59 -0.53 -13.84
N ALA A 85 1.72 -0.06 -14.39
CA ALA A 85 2.47 -0.79 -15.42
C ALA A 85 3.13 -2.07 -14.89
N ASN A 86 3.37 -2.18 -13.58
CA ASN A 86 4.02 -3.33 -12.93
C ASN A 86 3.03 -4.19 -12.12
N GLY A 87 1.74 -4.14 -12.45
CA GLY A 87 0.73 -5.04 -11.87
C GLY A 87 0.18 -4.61 -10.51
N TRP A 88 0.35 -3.33 -10.12
CA TRP A 88 -0.45 -2.77 -9.05
C TRP A 88 -1.87 -2.54 -9.53
N ASN A 89 -2.82 -3.22 -8.89
CA ASN A 89 -4.24 -2.93 -9.03
C ASN A 89 -4.75 -2.39 -7.69
N PRO A 90 -5.12 -1.10 -7.60
CA PRO A 90 -5.53 -0.51 -6.34
C PRO A 90 -6.95 -0.92 -5.87
N ASN A 91 -7.73 -1.60 -6.73
CA ASN A 91 -9.06 -2.10 -6.37
C ASN A 91 -9.03 -3.53 -5.81
N GLU A 92 -7.92 -4.23 -5.95
CA GLU A 92 -7.74 -5.57 -5.41
C GLU A 92 -7.16 -5.50 -4.00
N GLU A 93 -7.42 -6.50 -3.18
CA GLU A 93 -6.70 -6.70 -1.92
C GLU A 93 -5.41 -7.47 -2.19
N GLY A 94 -4.33 -7.14 -1.48
CA GLY A 94 -3.07 -7.85 -1.61
C GLY A 94 -1.90 -7.16 -0.93
N GLU A 95 -0.73 -7.79 -1.03
CA GLU A 95 0.52 -7.27 -0.46
C GLU A 95 0.90 -5.93 -1.11
N PRO A 96 1.35 -4.93 -0.33
CA PRO A 96 1.74 -3.64 -0.87
C PRO A 96 2.76 -3.77 -1.99
N LEU A 97 2.53 -3.10 -3.13
CA LEU A 97 3.58 -3.02 -4.14
C LEU A 97 4.59 -1.97 -3.69
N ARG A 98 5.87 -2.34 -3.65
CA ARG A 98 6.95 -1.43 -3.29
C ARG A 98 7.72 -0.99 -4.53
N CYS A 99 7.97 0.30 -4.66
CA CYS A 99 8.85 0.85 -5.68
C CYS A 99 9.75 1.93 -5.10
N ARG A 100 10.83 2.26 -5.81
CA ARG A 100 11.81 3.25 -5.41
C ARG A 100 12.19 4.13 -6.57
N HIS A 101 12.25 5.43 -6.32
CA HIS A 101 12.75 6.41 -7.28
C HIS A 101 14.27 6.57 -7.14
N SER A 102 14.98 6.34 -8.23
CA SER A 102 16.42 6.58 -8.38
C SER A 102 16.70 7.68 -9.39
N ARG A 103 17.97 8.06 -9.59
CA ARG A 103 18.35 9.00 -10.66
C ARG A 103 17.98 8.50 -12.07
N LYS A 104 17.80 7.18 -12.24
CA LYS A 104 17.45 6.55 -13.52
C LYS A 104 15.93 6.38 -13.70
N GLY A 105 15.12 6.79 -12.73
CA GLY A 105 13.67 6.58 -12.70
C GLY A 105 13.25 5.57 -11.62
N PHE A 106 12.00 5.11 -11.72
CA PHE A 106 11.41 4.14 -10.79
C PHE A 106 11.87 2.71 -11.08
N SER A 107 12.13 1.96 -10.00
CA SER A 107 12.33 0.51 -10.01
C SER A 107 11.44 -0.14 -8.96
N LEU A 108 11.15 -1.43 -9.11
CA LEU A 108 10.54 -2.20 -8.03
C LEU A 108 11.52 -2.26 -6.84
N ALA A 109 10.98 -2.20 -5.64
CA ALA A 109 11.71 -2.44 -4.40
C ALA A 109 11.32 -3.82 -3.89
N ASP A 110 12.30 -4.54 -3.34
CA ASP A 110 12.09 -5.85 -2.69
C ASP A 110 11.21 -5.76 -1.44
#